data_AF-S7Z6C6-F1
#
_entry.id   AF-S7Z6C6-F1
#
_cell.length_a   1.000
_cell.length_b   1.000
_cell.length_c   1.000
_cell.angle_alpha   90.00
_cell.angle_beta   90.00
_cell.angle_gamma   90.00
#
_symmetry.space_group_name_H-M   'P 1'
#
loop_
_entity.id
_entity.type
_entity.pdbx_description
1 polymer ?
#
loop_
_entity_poly.entity_id
_entity_poly.type
_entity_poly.pdbx_seq_one_letter_code
_entity_poly.pdbx_strand_id
1 'polypeptide(L)'
;MSRALFEIQPIARFGGVNTTIRRPKEIACFSYDEERRFSLGDASIAYYYPPALPADLNVGFDTFQKLDDSADEHLDALLDTVMAMEKETGKKCETDVITWRGMMTKILTAPFDMMNGFEMNATCFQFPSPNRFIEENNAYKNRQKQVQKNQRMPPGMASQELMMYWGYKFEALSVLRKPWDETPRAEIEARQDQVVNNSAQYCSVVKTGMGHVRMVLGGEVDAVWDCKPSRKEDPIHWVELKTSAEIRNDRDMVKYERKLLKFWAQSFLLGVPKIIVGFRDQHGIVHRLEELETASIPGKVKKVGRASWDGNICINFAAAFLDWLKQVVQGEGVWRIRKLERSHVIEVVKMEESGHGDLLSSSFKSWRESMAETVHESQDAGH
;
A
#
# COMPACT_ATOMS: atom_id res chain seq x y z
N MET A 1 12.32 -4.45 28.72
CA MET A 1 11.98 -4.05 27.35
C MET A 1 12.09 -2.55 27.25
N SER A 2 13.00 -2.04 26.41
CA SER A 2 13.08 -0.61 26.12
C SER A 2 11.82 -0.16 25.38
N ARG A 3 11.25 0.97 25.82
CA ARG A 3 10.02 1.56 25.29
C ARG A 3 10.31 2.98 24.84
N ALA A 4 9.96 3.31 23.61
CA ALA A 4 10.07 4.65 23.05
C ALA A 4 8.69 5.12 22.57
N LEU A 5 8.43 6.42 22.68
CA LEU A 5 7.16 7.04 22.30
C LEU A 5 7.39 8.15 21.28
N PHE A 6 6.52 8.23 20.28
CA PHE A 6 6.44 9.32 19.33
C PHE A 6 5.06 9.95 19.40
N GLU A 7 5.02 11.18 19.91
CA GLU A 7 3.80 11.99 20.01
C GLU A 7 3.28 12.35 18.61
N ILE A 8 1.98 12.28 18.38
CA ILE A 8 1.31 12.71 17.13
C ILE A 8 0.75 14.13 17.30
N GLN A 9 0.33 14.47 18.51
CA GLN A 9 -0.18 15.80 18.84
C GLN A 9 0.90 16.65 19.55
N PRO A 10 0.81 17.97 19.47
CA PRO A 10 -0.10 18.75 18.61
C PRO A 10 0.34 18.67 17.13
N ILE A 11 -0.60 18.40 16.20
CA ILE A 11 -0.29 18.28 14.76
C ILE A 11 0.34 19.54 14.15
N ALA A 12 0.10 20.70 14.75
CA ALA A 12 0.67 21.98 14.33
C ALA A 12 2.21 21.97 14.27
N ARG A 13 2.88 21.12 15.07
CA ARG A 13 4.34 20.97 15.05
C ARG A 13 4.88 20.45 13.71
N PHE A 14 4.03 19.85 12.88
CA PHE A 14 4.35 19.37 11.54
C PHE A 14 3.89 20.33 10.43
N GLY A 15 3.29 21.47 10.78
CA GLY A 15 2.84 22.49 9.82
C GLY A 15 3.94 23.43 9.31
N GLY A 16 5.21 23.15 9.62
CA GLY A 16 6.36 23.97 9.24
C GLY A 16 6.80 23.82 7.78
N VAL A 17 8.10 23.99 7.53
CA VAL A 17 8.69 23.90 6.19
C VAL A 17 8.39 22.54 5.56
N ASN A 18 8.04 22.54 4.27
CA ASN A 18 7.75 21.32 3.53
C ASN A 18 8.99 20.43 3.46
N THR A 19 8.81 19.15 3.81
CA THR A 19 9.86 18.14 3.68
C THR A 19 10.07 17.75 2.22
N THR A 20 11.32 17.50 1.85
CA THR A 20 11.70 16.95 0.55
C THR A 20 11.15 15.53 0.36
N ILE A 21 10.58 15.29 -0.82
CA ILE A 21 10.09 13.98 -1.22
C ILE A 21 10.83 13.55 -2.49
N ARG A 22 11.26 12.29 -2.54
CA ARG A 22 11.75 11.68 -3.77
C ARG A 22 10.56 11.06 -4.48
N ARG A 23 10.36 11.36 -5.76
CA ARG A 23 9.28 10.77 -6.56
C ARG A 23 9.44 9.23 -6.57
N PRO A 24 8.39 8.44 -6.27
CA PRO A 24 8.47 6.99 -6.40
C PRO A 24 8.80 6.60 -7.84
N LYS A 25 9.77 5.69 -8.00
CA LYS A 25 10.14 5.08 -9.28
C LYS A 25 10.08 3.57 -9.13
N GLU A 26 9.34 2.89 -10.01
CA GLU A 26 9.35 1.42 -10.06
C GLU A 26 10.77 0.93 -10.39
N ILE A 27 11.27 0.00 -9.57
CA ILE A 27 12.59 -0.63 -9.73
C ILE A 27 12.47 -2.14 -10.04
N ALA A 28 11.36 -2.75 -9.65
CA ALA A 28 11.02 -4.15 -9.92
C ALA A 28 9.51 -4.35 -9.80
N CYS A 29 9.01 -5.51 -10.22
CA CYS A 29 7.61 -5.89 -10.07
C CYS A 29 7.47 -7.42 -9.99
N PHE A 30 6.33 -7.86 -9.48
CA PHE A 30 5.95 -9.27 -9.43
C PHE A 30 4.43 -9.40 -9.54
N SER A 31 3.97 -10.61 -9.81
CA SER A 31 2.58 -10.93 -10.06
C SER A 31 2.14 -12.17 -9.28
N TYR A 32 0.91 -12.16 -8.78
CA TYR A 32 0.16 -13.34 -8.37
C TYR A 32 -0.87 -13.68 -9.44
N ASP A 33 -1.03 -14.95 -9.79
CA ASP A 33 -2.09 -15.41 -10.69
C ASP A 33 -3.41 -15.70 -9.95
N GLU A 34 -4.41 -16.22 -10.67
CA GLU A 34 -5.75 -16.52 -10.14
C GLU A 34 -5.75 -17.59 -9.03
N GLU A 35 -4.70 -18.40 -8.96
CA GLU A 35 -4.46 -19.41 -7.93
C GLU A 35 -3.49 -18.93 -6.84
N ARG A 36 -3.21 -17.62 -6.77
CA ARG A 36 -2.28 -16.99 -5.81
C ARG A 36 -0.83 -17.48 -5.97
N ARG A 37 -0.42 -17.96 -7.14
CA ARG A 37 0.97 -18.38 -7.38
C ARG A 37 1.84 -17.18 -7.75
N PHE A 38 2.97 -17.04 -7.06
CA PHE A 38 3.93 -15.97 -7.27
C PHE A 38 4.75 -16.17 -8.56
N SER A 39 4.97 -15.07 -9.28
CA SER A 39 5.91 -14.99 -10.40
C SER A 39 6.57 -13.61 -10.45
N LEU A 40 7.83 -13.54 -10.85
CA LEU A 40 8.50 -12.27 -11.13
C LEU A 40 7.97 -11.66 -12.44
N GLY A 41 7.89 -10.34 -12.50
CA GLY A 41 7.41 -9.62 -13.69
C GLY A 41 5.93 -9.25 -13.64
N ASP A 42 5.38 -8.94 -14.81
CA ASP A 42 4.10 -8.24 -14.98
C ASP A 42 2.98 -9.08 -15.60
N ALA A 43 3.02 -10.39 -15.39
CA ALA A 43 2.05 -11.34 -15.92
C ALA A 43 0.58 -11.03 -15.55
N SER A 44 0.34 -10.42 -14.38
CA SER A 44 -1.01 -10.07 -13.89
C SER A 44 -1.35 -8.60 -14.06
N ILE A 45 -0.66 -7.87 -14.95
CA ILE A 45 -1.01 -6.48 -15.25
C ILE A 45 -2.41 -6.39 -15.87
N ALA A 46 -3.18 -5.39 -15.43
CA ALA A 46 -4.51 -5.09 -15.97
C ALA A 46 -4.53 -3.69 -16.59
N TYR A 47 -5.43 -3.49 -17.55
CA TYR A 47 -5.57 -2.28 -18.34
C TYR A 47 -6.91 -1.62 -18.03
N TYR A 48 -6.91 -0.35 -17.67
CA TYR A 48 -8.14 0.35 -17.33
C TYR A 48 -9.06 0.42 -18.55
N TYR A 49 -10.31 0.01 -18.35
CA TYR A 49 -11.38 0.18 -19.33
C TYR A 49 -12.67 0.47 -18.58
N PRO A 50 -13.33 1.62 -18.83
CA PRO A 50 -14.44 2.05 -18.00
C PRO A 50 -15.61 1.05 -18.02
N PRO A 51 -16.29 0.84 -16.89
CA PRO A 51 -17.50 0.02 -16.83
C PRO A 51 -18.65 0.71 -17.57
N ALA A 52 -19.59 -0.08 -18.10
CA ALA A 52 -20.87 0.47 -18.58
C ALA A 52 -21.68 0.98 -17.38
N LEU A 53 -22.31 2.15 -17.52
CA LEU A 53 -23.13 2.75 -16.46
C LEU A 53 -24.62 2.74 -16.83
N PRO A 54 -25.53 2.52 -15.86
CA PRO A 54 -25.24 2.18 -14.47
C PRO A 54 -24.64 0.76 -14.31
N ALA A 55 -23.72 0.58 -13.37
CA ALA A 55 -23.09 -0.71 -13.07
C ALA A 55 -23.58 -1.27 -11.74
N ASP A 56 -24.12 -2.50 -11.76
CA ASP A 56 -24.55 -3.20 -10.54
C ASP A 56 -23.37 -3.97 -9.91
N LEU A 57 -22.93 -3.53 -8.74
CA LEU A 57 -21.81 -4.15 -8.03
C LEU A 57 -22.20 -5.40 -7.23
N ASN A 58 -23.48 -5.79 -7.17
CA ASN A 58 -23.92 -6.97 -6.44
C ASN A 58 -23.83 -8.27 -7.25
N VAL A 59 -23.83 -8.16 -8.59
CA VAL A 59 -23.86 -9.31 -9.50
C VAL A 59 -22.64 -10.20 -9.29
N GLY A 60 -22.89 -11.46 -8.91
CA GLY A 60 -21.87 -12.49 -8.70
C GLY A 60 -21.35 -12.62 -7.26
N PHE A 61 -21.95 -11.92 -6.29
CA PHE A 61 -21.51 -11.97 -4.88
C PHE A 61 -21.57 -13.38 -4.27
N ASP A 62 -22.59 -14.16 -4.63
CA ASP A 62 -22.78 -15.56 -4.22
C ASP A 62 -21.74 -16.52 -4.79
N THR A 63 -21.14 -16.16 -5.93
CA THR A 63 -20.06 -16.92 -6.59
C THR A 63 -18.67 -16.36 -6.34
N PHE A 64 -18.52 -15.37 -5.45
CA PHE A 64 -17.26 -14.68 -5.23
C PHE A 64 -16.15 -15.63 -4.74
N GLN A 65 -15.08 -15.72 -5.52
CA GLN A 65 -13.86 -16.47 -5.14
C GLN A 65 -12.95 -15.58 -4.30
N LYS A 66 -13.20 -15.59 -2.99
CA LYS A 66 -12.46 -14.78 -2.03
C LYS A 66 -11.18 -15.48 -1.57
N LEU A 67 -10.03 -14.81 -1.74
CA LEU A 67 -8.75 -15.19 -1.16
C LEU A 67 -8.83 -15.25 0.38
N ASP A 68 -8.33 -16.34 0.95
CA ASP A 68 -8.06 -16.43 2.38
C ASP A 68 -6.73 -15.76 2.71
N ASP A 69 -6.81 -14.59 3.33
CA ASP A 69 -5.66 -13.75 3.68
C ASP A 69 -5.35 -13.78 5.20
N SER A 70 -5.72 -14.87 5.86
CA SER A 70 -5.43 -15.13 7.28
C SER A 70 -3.97 -15.55 7.52
N ALA A 71 -3.35 -16.19 6.53
CA ALA A 71 -1.94 -16.57 6.57
C ALA A 71 -1.03 -15.34 6.67
N ASP A 72 0.16 -15.56 7.24
CA ASP A 72 1.21 -14.54 7.28
C ASP A 72 2.08 -14.69 6.03
N GLU A 73 1.93 -13.78 5.07
CA GLU A 73 2.76 -13.75 3.85
C GLU A 73 4.09 -13.00 4.09
N HIS A 74 4.30 -12.45 5.29
CA HIS A 74 5.50 -11.70 5.69
C HIS A 74 5.92 -10.67 4.63
N LEU A 75 7.23 -10.46 4.45
CA LEU A 75 7.80 -9.64 3.37
C LEU A 75 8.26 -10.49 2.19
N ASP A 76 7.92 -11.78 2.14
CA ASP A 76 8.60 -12.77 1.31
C ASP A 76 8.62 -12.39 -0.17
N ALA A 77 7.46 -12.16 -0.78
CA ALA A 77 7.39 -11.79 -2.20
C ALA A 77 8.10 -10.46 -2.52
N LEU A 78 8.07 -9.49 -1.59
CA LEU A 78 8.81 -8.24 -1.74
C LEU A 78 10.32 -8.48 -1.68
N LEU A 79 10.79 -9.27 -0.72
CA LEU A 79 12.22 -9.57 -0.55
C LEU A 79 12.76 -10.46 -1.65
N ASP A 80 11.99 -11.43 -2.13
CA ASP A 80 12.35 -12.26 -3.28
C ASP A 80 12.49 -11.41 -4.55
N THR A 81 11.57 -10.46 -4.76
CA THR A 81 11.63 -9.53 -5.89
C THR A 81 12.83 -8.58 -5.79
N VAL A 82 13.10 -8.03 -4.60
CA VAL A 82 14.29 -7.18 -4.36
C VAL A 82 15.57 -8.00 -4.57
N MET A 83 15.65 -9.21 -4.03
CA MET A 83 16.79 -10.11 -4.22
C MET A 83 17.02 -10.45 -5.69
N ALA A 84 15.96 -10.75 -6.46
CA ALA A 84 16.08 -11.03 -7.88
C ALA A 84 16.67 -9.84 -8.66
N MET A 85 16.19 -8.62 -8.38
CA MET A 85 16.72 -7.39 -8.98
C MET A 85 18.19 -7.14 -8.57
N GLU A 86 18.56 -7.39 -7.32
CA GLU A 86 19.94 -7.25 -6.85
C GLU A 86 20.88 -8.27 -7.53
N LYS A 87 20.40 -9.50 -7.77
CA LYS A 87 21.14 -10.52 -8.53
C LYS A 87 21.34 -10.11 -9.99
N GLU A 88 20.30 -9.59 -10.64
CA GLU A 88 20.36 -9.12 -12.03
C GLU A 88 21.33 -7.93 -12.19
N THR A 89 21.28 -6.98 -11.24
CA THR A 89 22.09 -5.75 -11.31
C THR A 89 23.49 -5.90 -10.70
N GLY A 90 23.73 -6.98 -9.95
CA GLY A 90 24.95 -7.19 -9.17
C GLY A 90 25.14 -6.17 -8.05
N LYS A 91 24.11 -5.41 -7.67
CA LYS A 91 24.21 -4.29 -6.73
C LYS A 91 23.07 -4.31 -5.73
N LYS A 92 23.41 -4.15 -4.45
CA LYS A 92 22.44 -3.99 -3.37
C LYS A 92 21.64 -2.70 -3.56
N CYS A 93 20.33 -2.75 -3.34
CA CYS A 93 19.50 -1.56 -3.36
C CYS A 93 19.80 -0.68 -2.14
N GLU A 94 20.40 0.49 -2.37
CA GLU A 94 20.63 1.46 -1.30
C GLU A 94 19.31 2.05 -0.78
N THR A 95 18.90 1.67 0.42
CA THR A 95 17.69 2.14 1.09
C THR A 95 17.87 2.11 2.60
N ASP A 96 17.01 2.78 3.35
CA ASP A 96 16.99 2.72 4.82
C ASP A 96 15.87 1.80 5.33
N VAL A 97 14.73 1.79 4.65
CA VAL A 97 13.54 1.00 5.02
C VAL A 97 13.06 0.16 3.83
N ILE A 98 12.61 -1.07 4.10
CA ILE A 98 11.93 -1.96 3.16
C ILE A 98 10.62 -2.43 3.82
N THR A 99 9.48 -2.17 3.19
CA THR A 99 8.17 -2.51 3.75
C THR A 99 7.07 -2.53 2.69
N TRP A 100 5.91 -3.10 3.03
CA TRP A 100 4.70 -2.92 2.25
C TRP A 100 4.17 -1.49 2.34
N ARG A 101 3.70 -0.94 1.21
CA ARG A 101 3.07 0.38 1.11
C ARG A 101 1.92 0.56 2.11
N GLY A 102 1.20 -0.50 2.44
CA GLY A 102 0.14 -0.46 3.45
C GLY A 102 0.64 0.01 4.83
N MET A 103 1.87 -0.35 5.22
CA MET A 103 2.46 0.10 6.49
C MET A 103 2.75 1.60 6.45
N MET A 104 3.38 2.06 5.36
CA MET A 104 3.63 3.50 5.18
C MET A 104 2.35 4.31 5.06
N THR A 105 1.27 3.75 4.50
CA THR A 105 -0.05 4.41 4.46
C THR A 105 -0.58 4.65 5.87
N LYS A 106 -0.46 3.66 6.78
CA LYS A 106 -0.87 3.78 8.19
C LYS A 106 -0.07 4.86 8.92
N ILE A 107 1.25 4.93 8.71
CA ILE A 107 2.12 5.95 9.28
C ILE A 107 1.77 7.35 8.72
N LEU A 108 1.73 7.48 7.38
CA LEU A 108 1.52 8.75 6.69
C LEU A 108 0.21 9.43 7.08
N THR A 109 -0.83 8.63 7.35
CA THR A 109 -2.18 9.12 7.67
C THR A 109 -2.47 9.22 9.16
N ALA A 110 -1.57 8.76 10.03
CA ALA A 110 -1.76 8.72 11.49
C ALA A 110 -2.16 10.07 12.13
N PRO A 111 -1.69 11.26 11.64
CA PRO A 111 -2.12 12.56 12.20
C PRO A 111 -3.62 12.83 12.12
N PHE A 112 -4.29 12.29 11.11
CA PHE A 112 -5.70 12.54 10.83
C PHE A 112 -6.56 11.27 10.91
N ASP A 113 -5.94 10.09 11.04
CA ASP A 113 -6.63 8.82 11.27
C ASP A 113 -6.63 8.43 12.75
N MET A 114 -7.57 9.01 13.49
CA MET A 114 -7.78 8.69 14.90
C MET A 114 -8.67 7.45 15.10
N MET A 115 -9.35 6.97 14.06
CA MET A 115 -10.34 5.90 14.18
C MET A 115 -9.72 4.51 14.05
N ASN A 116 -8.54 4.41 13.42
CA ASN A 116 -7.86 3.13 13.23
C ASN A 116 -6.58 3.04 14.05
N GLY A 117 -6.39 1.87 14.67
CA GLY A 117 -5.12 1.45 15.24
C GLY A 117 -4.29 0.63 14.25
N PHE A 118 -3.03 0.37 14.59
CA PHE A 118 -2.17 -0.56 13.88
C PHE A 118 -1.10 -1.16 14.80
N GLU A 119 -0.67 -2.37 14.48
CA GLU A 119 0.57 -2.98 14.96
C GLU A 119 1.43 -3.45 13.78
N MET A 120 2.74 -3.25 13.89
CA MET A 120 3.75 -3.66 12.91
C MET A 120 4.93 -4.28 13.64
N ASN A 121 5.57 -5.27 13.04
CA ASN A 121 6.88 -5.75 13.50
C ASN A 121 7.98 -5.05 12.71
N ALA A 122 9.14 -4.83 13.35
CA ALA A 122 10.32 -4.30 12.69
C ALA A 122 11.59 -5.00 13.14
N THR A 123 12.56 -5.17 12.23
CA THR A 123 13.92 -5.66 12.54
C THR A 123 14.98 -4.92 11.71
N CYS A 124 16.25 -5.04 12.10
CA CYS A 124 17.40 -4.50 11.37
C CYS A 124 18.25 -5.64 10.81
N PHE A 125 18.84 -5.44 9.63
CA PHE A 125 19.81 -6.38 9.07
C PHE A 125 20.92 -5.66 8.27
N GLN A 126 22.13 -6.24 8.28
CA GLN A 126 23.38 -5.74 7.68
C GLN A 126 23.98 -4.48 8.34
N PHE A 127 24.65 -4.67 9.47
CA PHE A 127 25.40 -3.64 10.19
C PHE A 127 26.74 -3.30 9.50
N PRO A 128 27.31 -2.09 9.71
CA PRO A 128 26.90 -1.01 10.63
C PRO A 128 25.85 -0.03 10.08
N SER A 129 25.46 -0.14 8.81
CA SER A 129 24.42 0.70 8.18
C SER A 129 23.18 -0.14 7.82
N PRO A 130 22.35 -0.51 8.82
CA PRO A 130 21.31 -1.52 8.63
C PRO A 130 20.13 -1.02 7.81
N ASN A 131 19.60 -1.93 6.98
CA ASN A 131 18.25 -1.82 6.45
C ASN A 131 17.24 -2.18 7.56
N ARG A 132 16.15 -1.43 7.64
CA ARG A 132 15.00 -1.74 8.51
C ARG A 132 13.90 -2.39 7.70
N PHE A 133 13.42 -3.51 8.19
CA PHE A 133 12.34 -4.27 7.58
C PHE A 133 11.13 -4.13 8.46
N ILE A 134 9.99 -3.74 7.88
CA ILE A 134 8.76 -3.49 8.63
C ILE A 134 7.63 -4.26 7.97
N GLU A 135 6.90 -5.05 8.74
CA GLU A 135 5.74 -5.83 8.27
C GLU A 135 4.51 -5.57 9.14
N GLU A 136 3.34 -5.99 8.68
CA GLU A 136 2.14 -5.97 9.50
C GLU A 136 2.23 -7.02 10.60
N ASN A 137 1.73 -6.72 11.80
CA ASN A 137 1.52 -7.79 12.78
C ASN A 137 0.27 -8.61 12.38
N ASN A 138 0.47 -9.81 11.82
CA ASN A 138 -0.62 -10.64 11.31
C ASN A 138 -1.64 -11.04 12.40
N ALA A 139 -1.17 -11.33 13.62
CA ALA A 139 -2.06 -11.63 14.74
C ALA A 139 -2.99 -10.46 15.08
N TYR A 140 -2.48 -9.22 15.08
CA TYR A 140 -3.30 -8.02 15.26
C TYR A 140 -4.27 -7.82 14.09
N LYS A 141 -3.80 -7.97 12.85
CA LYS A 141 -4.61 -7.90 11.62
C LYS A 141 -5.83 -8.84 11.71
N ASN A 142 -5.60 -10.11 12.05
CA ASN A 142 -6.64 -11.13 12.14
C ASN A 142 -7.61 -10.87 13.29
N ARG A 143 -7.13 -10.42 14.46
CA ARG A 143 -8.01 -9.99 15.56
C ARG A 143 -8.91 -8.83 15.14
N GLN A 144 -8.37 -7.82 14.46
CA GLN A 144 -9.14 -6.67 13.99
C GLN A 144 -10.21 -7.07 12.98
N LYS A 145 -9.89 -7.97 12.03
CA LYS A 145 -10.88 -8.53 11.09
C LYS A 145 -12.01 -9.26 11.80
N GLN A 146 -11.68 -10.07 12.82
CA GLN A 146 -12.69 -10.79 13.58
C GLN A 146 -13.61 -9.85 14.37
N VAL A 147 -13.05 -8.80 14.97
CA VAL A 147 -13.83 -7.74 15.64
C VAL A 147 -14.77 -7.07 14.64
N GLN A 148 -14.28 -6.68 13.46
CA GLN A 148 -15.09 -6.04 12.42
C GLN A 148 -16.22 -6.94 11.94
N LYS A 149 -15.94 -8.22 11.66
CA LYS A 149 -16.95 -9.21 11.24
C LYS A 149 -18.08 -9.39 12.27
N ASN A 150 -17.76 -9.25 13.56
CA ASN A 150 -18.73 -9.38 14.64
C ASN A 150 -19.51 -8.08 14.94
N GLN A 151 -19.18 -6.95 14.30
CA GLN A 151 -19.92 -5.71 14.49
C GLN A 151 -21.30 -5.78 13.83
N ARG A 152 -22.34 -5.45 14.58
CA ARG A 152 -23.71 -5.37 14.06
C ARG A 152 -23.86 -4.16 13.15
N MET A 153 -24.25 -4.40 11.90
CA MET A 153 -24.58 -3.34 10.97
C MET A 153 -25.92 -2.69 11.35
N PRO A 154 -26.05 -1.36 11.23
CA PRO A 154 -27.34 -0.69 11.36
C PRO A 154 -28.38 -1.28 10.39
N PRO A 155 -29.67 -1.33 10.79
CA PRO A 155 -30.74 -1.81 9.92
C PRO A 155 -30.74 -1.09 8.56
N GLY A 156 -30.86 -1.86 7.47
CA GLY A 156 -30.90 -1.33 6.11
C GLY A 156 -29.53 -1.03 5.48
N MET A 157 -28.41 -1.24 6.18
CA MET A 157 -27.08 -1.19 5.56
C MET A 157 -26.64 -2.55 5.03
N ALA A 158 -25.95 -2.54 3.89
CA ALA A 158 -25.28 -3.71 3.33
C ALA A 158 -24.29 -4.32 4.33
N SER A 159 -24.08 -5.63 4.25
CA SER A 159 -23.09 -6.33 5.07
C SER A 159 -21.68 -5.83 4.75
N GLN A 160 -20.75 -5.96 5.69
CA GLN A 160 -19.35 -5.59 5.45
C GLN A 160 -18.74 -6.43 4.32
N GLU A 161 -19.11 -7.71 4.23
CA GLU A 161 -18.64 -8.60 3.16
C GLU A 161 -19.13 -8.15 1.78
N LEU A 162 -20.39 -7.71 1.67
CA LEU A 162 -20.93 -7.16 0.42
C LEU A 162 -20.27 -5.82 0.06
N MET A 163 -20.06 -4.93 1.05
CA MET A 163 -19.36 -3.67 0.80
C MET A 163 -17.91 -3.84 0.36
N MET A 164 -17.23 -4.88 0.85
CA MET A 164 -15.90 -5.27 0.41
C MET A 164 -15.96 -5.82 -1.02
N TYR A 165 -16.91 -6.70 -1.31
CA TYR A 165 -17.13 -7.25 -2.65
C TYR A 165 -17.35 -6.16 -3.71
N TRP A 166 -18.10 -5.11 -3.38
CA TRP A 166 -18.31 -3.97 -4.28
C TRP A 166 -17.01 -3.32 -4.77
N GLY A 167 -15.93 -3.37 -3.98
CA GLY A 167 -14.60 -2.94 -4.44
C GLY A 167 -14.07 -3.83 -5.57
N TYR A 168 -13.96 -5.13 -5.30
CA TYR A 168 -13.48 -6.11 -6.27
C TYR A 168 -14.36 -6.21 -7.51
N LYS A 169 -15.69 -6.11 -7.37
CA LYS A 169 -16.59 -6.08 -8.53
C LYS A 169 -16.34 -4.84 -9.37
N PHE A 170 -16.15 -3.67 -8.75
CA PHE A 170 -15.84 -2.46 -9.50
C PHE A 170 -14.50 -2.55 -10.24
N GLU A 171 -13.48 -3.12 -9.62
CA GLU A 171 -12.20 -3.43 -10.27
C GLU A 171 -12.41 -4.34 -11.49
N ALA A 172 -13.06 -5.48 -11.30
CA ALA A 172 -13.35 -6.45 -12.38
C ALA A 172 -14.12 -5.82 -13.56
N LEU A 173 -15.06 -4.91 -13.29
CA LEU A 173 -15.81 -4.22 -14.34
C LEU A 173 -15.00 -3.13 -15.07
N SER A 174 -13.96 -2.61 -14.41
CA SER A 174 -13.20 -1.44 -14.82
C SER A 174 -11.83 -1.77 -15.43
N VAL A 175 -11.54 -3.04 -15.67
CA VAL A 175 -10.26 -3.47 -16.25
C VAL A 175 -10.43 -4.52 -17.34
N LEU A 176 -9.41 -4.64 -18.18
CA LEU A 176 -9.15 -5.72 -19.12
C LEU A 176 -7.84 -6.42 -18.74
N ARG A 177 -7.72 -7.71 -19.08
CA ARG A 177 -6.47 -8.48 -18.88
C ARG A 177 -5.44 -8.27 -19.98
N LYS A 178 -5.87 -7.67 -21.09
CA LYS A 178 -5.06 -7.34 -22.26
C LYS A 178 -5.38 -5.92 -22.71
N PRO A 179 -4.53 -5.30 -23.53
CA PRO A 179 -4.89 -4.09 -24.25
C PRO A 179 -6.21 -4.24 -25.00
N TRP A 180 -6.88 -3.10 -25.23
CA TRP A 180 -8.23 -3.07 -25.81
C TRP A 180 -8.31 -3.72 -27.20
N ASP A 181 -7.30 -3.50 -28.05
CA ASP A 181 -7.22 -4.01 -29.41
C ASP A 181 -7.06 -5.54 -29.48
N GLU A 182 -6.46 -6.14 -28.45
CA GLU A 182 -6.32 -7.59 -28.32
C GLU A 182 -7.50 -8.27 -27.61
N THR A 183 -8.40 -7.50 -26.98
CA THR A 183 -9.50 -8.03 -26.18
C THR A 183 -10.75 -8.25 -27.05
N PRO A 184 -11.27 -9.49 -27.16
CA PRO A 184 -12.48 -9.76 -27.92
C PRO A 184 -13.70 -8.99 -27.37
N ARG A 185 -14.55 -8.47 -28.27
CA ARG A 185 -15.76 -7.73 -27.90
C ARG A 185 -16.66 -8.49 -26.91
N ALA A 186 -16.82 -9.79 -27.12
CA ALA A 186 -17.61 -10.64 -26.24
C ALA A 186 -17.06 -10.70 -24.81
N GLU A 187 -15.73 -10.67 -24.63
CA GLU A 187 -15.09 -10.61 -23.31
C GLU A 187 -15.36 -9.26 -22.63
N ILE A 188 -15.29 -8.17 -23.39
CA ILE A 188 -15.57 -6.81 -22.90
C ILE A 188 -17.01 -6.71 -22.37
N GLU A 189 -17.97 -7.22 -23.15
CA GLU A 189 -19.40 -7.12 -22.84
C GLU A 189 -19.82 -8.11 -21.72
N ALA A 190 -19.10 -9.22 -21.55
CA ALA A 190 -19.41 -10.24 -20.54
C ALA A 190 -18.87 -9.94 -19.13
N ARG A 191 -18.10 -8.85 -18.91
CA ARG A 191 -17.49 -8.55 -17.58
C ARG A 191 -18.51 -8.47 -16.43
N GLN A 192 -19.75 -8.10 -16.72
CA GLN A 192 -20.82 -8.07 -15.72
C GLN A 192 -21.12 -9.45 -15.14
N ASP A 193 -20.96 -10.51 -15.93
CA ASP A 193 -21.31 -11.87 -15.56
C ASP A 193 -20.09 -12.72 -15.19
N GLN A 194 -18.88 -12.16 -15.32
CA GLN A 194 -17.65 -12.84 -14.91
C GLN A 194 -17.60 -13.03 -13.38
N VAL A 195 -17.14 -14.22 -12.99
CA VAL A 195 -16.85 -14.54 -11.59
C VAL A 195 -15.71 -13.66 -11.12
N VAL A 196 -15.92 -12.97 -10.00
CA VAL A 196 -14.90 -12.13 -9.38
C VAL A 196 -13.97 -13.02 -8.56
N ASN A 197 -12.66 -12.83 -8.74
CA ASN A 197 -11.59 -13.47 -7.98
C ASN A 197 -10.58 -12.38 -7.60
N ASN A 198 -10.19 -12.31 -6.32
CA ASN A 198 -9.24 -11.31 -5.80
C ASN A 198 -7.85 -11.88 -5.47
N SER A 199 -7.51 -13.05 -6.00
CA SER A 199 -6.20 -13.70 -5.81
C SER A 199 -5.12 -13.11 -6.72
N ALA A 200 -5.49 -12.81 -7.97
CA ALA A 200 -4.58 -12.28 -8.98
C ALA A 200 -4.27 -10.82 -8.69
N GLN A 201 -2.98 -10.48 -8.63
CA GLN A 201 -2.51 -9.14 -8.26
C GLN A 201 -1.22 -8.80 -9.00
N TYR A 202 -1.12 -7.56 -9.46
CA TYR A 202 0.14 -6.97 -9.90
C TYR A 202 0.71 -6.08 -8.79
N CYS A 203 1.96 -6.32 -8.43
CA CYS A 203 2.65 -5.57 -7.39
C CYS A 203 3.85 -4.79 -7.94
N SER A 204 3.82 -3.48 -7.77
CA SER A 204 4.93 -2.59 -8.06
C SER A 204 5.87 -2.50 -6.86
N VAL A 205 7.18 -2.62 -7.10
CA VAL A 205 8.23 -2.36 -6.10
C VAL A 205 8.91 -1.05 -6.48
N VAL A 206 8.65 -0.01 -5.68
CA VAL A 206 9.14 1.35 -5.95
C VAL A 206 10.26 1.74 -4.99
N LYS A 207 11.20 2.54 -5.48
CA LYS A 207 12.17 3.27 -4.67
C LYS A 207 11.69 4.72 -4.49
N THR A 208 11.69 5.20 -3.25
CA THR A 208 11.21 6.54 -2.88
C THR A 208 11.96 7.04 -1.64
N GLY A 209 11.53 8.18 -1.09
CA GLY A 209 12.05 8.70 0.18
C GLY A 209 11.34 9.95 0.64
N MET A 210 11.39 10.17 1.96
CA MET A 210 10.86 11.36 2.62
C MET A 210 11.92 11.88 3.59
N GLY A 211 12.25 13.18 3.48
CA GLY A 211 13.36 13.76 4.22
C GLY A 211 14.68 13.05 3.90
N HIS A 212 15.37 12.60 4.95
CA HIS A 212 16.66 11.91 4.81
C HIS A 212 16.52 10.40 4.62
N VAL A 213 15.30 9.85 4.71
CA VAL A 213 15.05 8.41 4.70
C VAL A 213 14.71 7.94 3.29
N ARG A 214 15.47 6.96 2.80
CA ARG A 214 15.20 6.22 1.55
C ARG A 214 14.37 4.98 1.86
N MET A 215 13.41 4.68 1.01
CA MET A 215 12.49 3.56 1.21
C MET A 215 12.35 2.75 -0.07
N VAL A 216 12.21 1.43 0.08
CA VAL A 216 11.65 0.54 -0.94
C VAL A 216 10.28 0.11 -0.45
N LEU A 217 9.26 0.36 -1.27
CA LEU A 217 7.87 0.02 -0.97
C LEU A 217 7.36 -0.97 -2.01
N GLY A 218 6.84 -2.11 -1.54
CA GLY A 218 6.03 -3.00 -2.36
C GLY A 218 4.55 -2.65 -2.23
N GLY A 219 3.78 -2.71 -3.31
CA GLY A 219 2.33 -2.62 -3.20
C GLY A 219 1.59 -2.91 -4.50
N GLU A 220 0.37 -3.40 -4.34
CA GLU A 220 -0.56 -3.65 -5.43
C GLU A 220 -0.94 -2.35 -6.16
N VAL A 221 -1.07 -2.45 -7.48
CA VAL A 221 -1.59 -1.41 -8.37
C VAL A 221 -2.69 -2.02 -9.22
N ASP A 222 -3.82 -1.32 -9.33
CA ASP A 222 -5.04 -1.91 -9.90
C ASP A 222 -5.00 -2.04 -11.43
N ALA A 223 -4.49 -1.02 -12.14
CA ALA A 223 -4.38 -1.07 -13.60
C ALA A 223 -3.39 -0.04 -14.18
N VAL A 224 -3.04 -0.19 -15.46
CA VAL A 224 -2.43 0.86 -16.29
C VAL A 224 -3.50 1.57 -17.13
N TRP A 225 -3.38 2.88 -17.30
CA TRP A 225 -4.32 3.69 -18.07
C TRP A 225 -4.29 3.38 -19.58
N ASP A 226 -3.09 3.15 -20.11
CA ASP A 226 -2.81 2.97 -21.53
C ASP A 226 -1.96 1.72 -21.76
N CYS A 227 -0.64 1.82 -21.61
CA CYS A 227 0.30 0.73 -21.77
C CYS A 227 1.48 0.91 -20.82
N LYS A 228 2.08 -0.20 -20.38
CA LYS A 228 3.34 -0.13 -19.65
C LYS A 228 4.47 0.18 -20.64
N PRO A 229 5.25 1.26 -20.44
CA PRO A 229 6.31 1.62 -21.36
C PRO A 229 7.41 0.55 -21.40
N SER A 230 7.99 0.33 -22.58
CA SER A 230 9.12 -0.60 -22.75
C SER A 230 10.40 -0.12 -22.07
N ARG A 231 10.58 1.20 -21.98
CA ARG A 231 11.73 1.83 -21.33
C ARG A 231 11.44 2.03 -19.84
N LYS A 232 12.30 1.49 -18.98
CA LYS A 232 12.19 1.57 -17.51
C LYS A 232 12.28 3.00 -16.96
N GLU A 233 12.72 3.98 -17.76
CA GLU A 233 12.80 5.38 -17.33
C GLU A 233 11.51 6.16 -17.56
N ASP A 234 10.67 5.71 -18.49
CA ASP A 234 9.46 6.42 -18.87
C ASP A 234 8.39 6.23 -17.79
N PRO A 235 7.59 7.27 -17.49
CA PRO A 235 6.58 7.19 -16.44
C PRO A 235 5.48 6.19 -16.82
N ILE A 236 5.12 5.33 -15.87
CA ILE A 236 3.98 4.43 -16.04
C ILE A 236 2.71 5.15 -15.60
N HIS A 237 1.68 5.16 -16.44
CA HIS A 237 0.40 5.80 -16.14
C HIS A 237 -0.51 4.86 -15.34
N TRP A 238 -0.10 4.56 -14.11
CA TRP A 238 -0.90 3.75 -13.20
C TRP A 238 -2.25 4.38 -12.85
N VAL A 239 -3.22 3.53 -12.56
CA VAL A 239 -4.58 3.88 -12.14
C VAL A 239 -4.91 3.11 -10.88
N GLU A 240 -5.42 3.82 -9.87
CA GLU A 240 -6.06 3.23 -8.70
C GLU A 240 -7.59 3.28 -8.88
N LEU A 241 -8.28 2.21 -8.55
CA LEU A 241 -9.73 2.08 -8.62
C LEU A 241 -10.31 2.10 -7.22
N LYS A 242 -11.35 2.90 -7.03
CA LYS A 242 -12.03 3.05 -5.74
C LYS A 242 -13.52 3.18 -5.93
N THR A 243 -14.27 2.77 -4.92
CA THR A 243 -15.71 3.06 -4.85
C THR A 243 -16.03 3.97 -3.66
N SER A 244 -17.03 4.84 -3.83
CA SER A 244 -17.60 5.59 -2.71
C SER A 244 -19.11 5.67 -2.82
N ALA A 245 -19.78 5.90 -1.68
CA ALA A 245 -21.17 6.29 -1.69
C ALA A 245 -21.30 7.70 -2.28
N GLU A 246 -22.45 7.98 -2.91
CA GLU A 246 -22.82 9.32 -3.35
C GLU A 246 -22.75 10.36 -2.22
N ILE A 247 -22.35 11.58 -2.59
CA ILE A 247 -22.25 12.71 -1.66
C ILE A 247 -23.55 13.49 -1.79
N ARG A 248 -24.40 13.43 -0.75
CA ARG A 248 -25.73 14.06 -0.74
C ARG A 248 -25.83 15.27 0.16
N ASN A 249 -24.89 15.41 1.10
CA ASN A 249 -24.89 16.45 2.12
C ASN A 249 -23.47 16.66 2.68
N ASP A 250 -23.32 17.68 3.52
CA ASP A 250 -22.06 18.06 4.16
C ASP A 250 -21.43 16.93 5.00
N ARG A 251 -22.25 16.10 5.67
CA ARG A 251 -21.75 14.98 6.46
C ARG A 251 -21.11 13.91 5.58
N ASP A 252 -21.71 13.64 4.43
CA ASP A 252 -21.16 12.70 3.45
C ASP A 252 -19.88 13.25 2.80
N MET A 253 -19.82 14.58 2.59
CA MET A 253 -18.58 15.23 2.12
C MET A 253 -17.42 15.03 3.10
N VAL A 254 -17.64 15.22 4.41
CA VAL A 254 -16.58 14.96 5.42
C VAL A 254 -16.16 13.49 5.45
N LYS A 255 -17.09 12.54 5.28
CA LYS A 255 -16.73 11.11 5.16
C LYS A 255 -15.90 10.85 3.90
N TYR A 256 -16.26 11.49 2.79
CA TYR A 256 -15.53 11.37 1.54
C TYR A 256 -14.12 11.94 1.66
N GLU A 257 -13.93 13.10 2.31
CA GLU A 257 -12.59 13.64 2.54
C GLU A 257 -11.71 12.71 3.39
N ARG A 258 -12.28 12.03 4.39
CA ARG A 258 -11.54 10.99 5.13
C ARG A 258 -11.12 9.82 4.24
N LYS A 259 -11.92 9.45 3.25
CA LYS A 259 -11.52 8.46 2.24
C LYS A 259 -10.45 9.02 1.31
N LEU A 260 -10.58 10.28 0.88
CA LEU A 260 -9.59 10.95 0.04
C LEU A 260 -8.20 10.98 0.70
N LEU A 261 -8.11 11.11 2.03
CA LEU A 261 -6.83 10.96 2.74
C LEU A 261 -6.18 9.60 2.46
N LYS A 262 -6.96 8.52 2.53
CA LYS A 262 -6.47 7.16 2.29
C LYS A 262 -6.16 6.92 0.81
N PHE A 263 -7.05 7.35 -0.09
CA PHE A 263 -6.85 7.25 -1.53
C PHE A 263 -5.57 7.98 -1.94
N TRP A 264 -5.42 9.23 -1.50
CA TRP A 264 -4.21 10.02 -1.71
C TRP A 264 -2.97 9.31 -1.18
N ALA A 265 -2.97 8.90 0.10
CA ALA A 265 -1.79 8.26 0.70
C ALA A 265 -1.39 6.97 -0.02
N GLN A 266 -2.37 6.12 -0.37
CA GLN A 266 -2.13 4.86 -1.06
C GLN A 266 -1.48 5.09 -2.42
N SER A 267 -2.08 5.95 -3.25
CA SER A 267 -1.61 6.23 -4.61
C SER A 267 -0.31 7.04 -4.62
N PHE A 268 -0.20 8.04 -3.74
CA PHE A 268 0.99 8.90 -3.63
C PHE A 268 2.26 8.10 -3.29
N LEU A 269 2.17 7.12 -2.39
CA LEU A 269 3.32 6.32 -1.95
C LEU A 269 3.88 5.40 -3.04
N LEU A 270 3.05 4.95 -4.00
CA LEU A 270 3.48 4.19 -5.18
C LEU A 270 3.70 5.05 -6.43
N GLY A 271 3.43 6.35 -6.35
CA GLY A 271 3.54 7.24 -7.51
C GLY A 271 2.44 7.02 -8.55
N VAL A 272 1.28 6.49 -8.14
CA VAL A 272 0.11 6.32 -8.99
C VAL A 272 -0.52 7.69 -9.28
N PRO A 273 -0.52 8.17 -10.53
CA PRO A 273 -0.93 9.54 -10.86
C PRO A 273 -2.46 9.74 -10.86
N LYS A 274 -3.24 8.69 -11.10
CA LYS A 274 -4.68 8.79 -11.33
C LYS A 274 -5.47 7.84 -10.42
N ILE A 275 -6.62 8.31 -9.92
CA ILE A 275 -7.59 7.50 -9.19
C ILE A 275 -8.96 7.65 -9.87
N ILE A 276 -9.62 6.53 -10.16
CA ILE A 276 -11.00 6.50 -10.67
C ILE A 276 -11.93 6.11 -9.55
N VAL A 277 -12.90 6.97 -9.24
CA VAL A 277 -13.87 6.73 -8.17
C VAL A 277 -15.25 6.44 -8.77
N GLY A 278 -15.73 5.21 -8.61
CA GLY A 278 -17.12 4.85 -8.87
C GLY A 278 -18.03 5.27 -7.72
N PHE A 279 -18.96 6.21 -7.98
CA PHE A 279 -19.95 6.65 -6.99
C PHE A 279 -21.22 5.83 -7.12
N ARG A 280 -21.52 5.11 -6.04
CA ARG A 280 -22.68 4.22 -5.94
C ARG A 280 -23.75 4.74 -5.00
N ASP A 281 -24.98 4.32 -5.26
CA ASP A 281 -26.08 4.45 -4.33
C ASP A 281 -26.03 3.41 -3.19
N GLN A 282 -27.08 3.39 -2.37
CA GLN A 282 -27.18 2.47 -1.22
C GLN A 282 -27.45 1.01 -1.65
N HIS A 283 -27.91 0.80 -2.88
CA HIS A 283 -28.19 -0.52 -3.44
C HIS A 283 -26.97 -1.10 -4.15
N GLY A 284 -25.83 -0.41 -4.17
CA GLY A 284 -24.62 -0.92 -4.82
C GLY A 284 -24.53 -0.58 -6.31
N ILE A 285 -25.38 0.30 -6.82
CA ILE A 285 -25.39 0.68 -8.24
C ILE A 285 -24.52 1.91 -8.45
N VAL A 286 -23.49 1.81 -9.30
CA VAL A 286 -22.62 2.93 -9.69
C VAL A 286 -23.31 3.74 -10.79
N HIS A 287 -23.52 5.03 -10.54
CA HIS A 287 -24.19 5.95 -11.48
C HIS A 287 -23.22 6.90 -12.18
N ARG A 288 -22.07 7.18 -11.57
CA ARG A 288 -21.04 8.07 -12.15
C ARG A 288 -19.63 7.67 -11.75
N LEU A 289 -18.68 8.05 -12.59
CA LEU A 289 -17.25 7.99 -12.30
C LEU A 289 -16.72 9.40 -12.04
N GLU A 290 -15.63 9.50 -11.29
CA GLU A 290 -14.84 10.71 -11.13
C GLU A 290 -13.37 10.38 -11.27
N GLU A 291 -12.67 11.11 -12.14
CA GLU A 291 -11.23 11.02 -12.26
C GLU A 291 -10.57 12.04 -11.31
N LEU A 292 -9.66 11.54 -10.48
CA LEU A 292 -8.86 12.35 -9.57
C LEU A 292 -7.38 12.22 -9.93
N GLU A 293 -6.72 13.36 -10.11
CA GLU A 293 -5.27 13.43 -10.11
C GLU A 293 -4.75 13.39 -8.67
N THR A 294 -3.94 12.38 -8.33
CA THR A 294 -3.43 12.15 -6.97
C THR A 294 -2.77 13.39 -6.38
N ALA A 295 -1.95 14.10 -7.16
CA ALA A 295 -1.24 15.30 -6.72
C ALA A 295 -2.17 16.47 -6.38
N SER A 296 -3.38 16.51 -6.97
CA SER A 296 -4.34 17.59 -6.76
C SER A 296 -5.18 17.42 -5.49
N ILE A 297 -5.29 16.19 -4.96
CA ILE A 297 -6.24 15.84 -3.88
C ILE A 297 -6.05 16.70 -2.62
N PRO A 298 -4.83 16.87 -2.06
CA PRO A 298 -4.65 17.70 -0.87
C PRO A 298 -5.08 19.16 -1.10
N GLY A 299 -4.79 19.70 -2.30
CA GLY A 299 -5.20 21.04 -2.68
C GLY A 299 -6.72 21.20 -2.80
N LYS A 300 -7.42 20.19 -3.36
CA LYS A 300 -8.89 20.17 -3.45
C LYS A 300 -9.52 20.17 -2.05
N VAL A 301 -9.06 19.31 -1.14
CA VAL A 301 -9.57 19.24 0.24
C VAL A 301 -9.36 20.55 0.99
N LYS A 302 -8.22 21.21 0.79
CA LYS A 302 -7.89 22.49 1.44
C LYS A 302 -8.68 23.69 0.90
N LYS A 303 -8.85 23.79 -0.43
CA LYS A 303 -9.43 24.97 -1.09
C LYS A 303 -10.94 24.92 -1.27
N VAL A 304 -11.47 23.74 -1.57
CA VAL A 304 -12.87 23.53 -1.95
C VAL A 304 -13.61 22.71 -0.88
N GLY A 305 -12.88 21.83 -0.20
CA GLY A 305 -13.40 20.99 0.86
C GLY A 305 -13.56 21.69 2.22
N ARG A 306 -13.63 20.88 3.27
CA ARG A 306 -13.75 21.29 4.68
C ARG A 306 -12.40 21.32 5.38
N ALA A 307 -11.30 21.21 4.62
CA ALA A 307 -9.93 21.18 5.14
C ALA A 307 -9.76 20.16 6.28
N SER A 308 -10.38 18.98 6.16
CA SER A 308 -10.39 17.97 7.22
C SER A 308 -9.03 17.29 7.46
N TRP A 309 -8.08 17.46 6.55
CA TRP A 309 -6.69 17.02 6.67
C TRP A 309 -5.79 17.89 5.80
N ASP A 310 -4.48 17.90 6.10
CA ASP A 310 -3.47 18.63 5.34
C ASP A 310 -2.32 17.69 4.91
N GLY A 311 -2.08 17.60 3.61
CA GLY A 311 -1.07 16.70 3.04
C GLY A 311 0.36 17.02 3.48
N ASN A 312 0.69 18.29 3.71
CA ASN A 312 2.03 18.69 4.17
C ASN A 312 2.26 18.23 5.61
N ILE A 313 1.23 18.32 6.47
CA ILE A 313 1.30 17.77 7.83
C ILE A 313 1.54 16.26 7.78
N CYS A 314 0.83 15.52 6.91
CA CYS A 314 1.05 14.08 6.74
C CYS A 314 2.51 13.76 6.37
N ILE A 315 3.05 14.44 5.35
CA ILE A 315 4.41 14.22 4.84
C ILE A 315 5.46 14.57 5.91
N ASN A 316 5.33 15.74 6.53
CA ASN A 316 6.26 16.20 7.57
C ASN A 316 6.23 15.29 8.81
N PHE A 317 5.03 14.81 9.19
CA PHE A 317 4.88 13.82 10.24
C PHE A 317 5.62 12.53 9.90
N ALA A 318 5.39 11.97 8.70
CA ALA A 318 6.00 10.71 8.29
C ALA A 318 7.52 10.82 8.23
N ALA A 319 8.07 11.92 7.71
CA ALA A 319 9.50 12.14 7.68
C ALA A 319 10.12 12.20 9.09
N ALA A 320 9.55 13.01 9.98
CA ALA A 320 10.01 13.12 11.36
C ALA A 320 9.90 11.78 12.11
N PHE A 321 8.81 11.03 11.88
CA PHE A 321 8.64 9.71 12.45
C PHE A 321 9.70 8.72 11.96
N LEU A 322 9.99 8.69 10.65
CA LEU A 322 10.98 7.78 10.09
C LEU A 322 12.40 8.10 10.57
N ASP A 323 12.77 9.38 10.65
CA ASP A 323 14.07 9.80 11.21
C ASP A 323 14.20 9.39 12.68
N TRP A 324 13.15 9.58 13.48
CA TRP A 324 13.10 9.10 14.86
C TRP A 324 13.17 7.57 14.94
N LEU A 325 12.43 6.86 14.09
CA LEU A 325 12.40 5.39 14.08
C LEU A 325 13.79 4.82 13.78
N LYS A 326 14.59 5.49 12.92
CA LYS A 326 15.99 5.10 12.69
C LYS A 326 16.87 5.19 13.93
N GLN A 327 16.56 6.07 14.88
CA GLN A 327 17.29 6.17 16.14
C GLN A 327 16.83 5.12 17.17
N VAL A 328 15.57 4.71 17.10
CA VAL A 328 14.97 3.77 18.06
C VAL A 328 15.21 2.31 17.67
N VAL A 329 15.01 1.97 16.39
CA VAL A 329 15.17 0.61 15.87
C VAL A 329 16.62 0.49 15.39
N GLN A 330 17.49 0.02 16.27
CA GLN A 330 18.93 -0.17 16.02
C GLN A 330 19.42 -1.43 16.72
N GLY A 331 20.45 -2.05 16.16
CA GLY A 331 21.01 -3.31 16.66
C GLY A 331 20.12 -4.52 16.33
N GLU A 332 20.48 -5.68 16.88
CA GLU A 332 19.72 -6.91 16.71
C GLU A 332 18.41 -6.90 17.53
N GLY A 333 17.44 -7.69 17.07
CA GLY A 333 16.16 -7.89 17.74
C GLY A 333 14.95 -7.64 16.87
N VAL A 334 13.79 -7.71 17.52
CA VAL A 334 12.49 -7.43 16.92
C VAL A 334 11.76 -6.38 17.74
N TRP A 335 11.19 -5.38 17.07
CA TRP A 335 10.44 -4.29 17.68
C TRP A 335 8.97 -4.36 17.26
N ARG A 336 8.09 -3.99 18.18
CA ARG A 336 6.67 -3.76 17.92
C ARG A 336 6.42 -2.26 17.81
N ILE A 337 5.92 -1.81 16.66
CA ILE A 337 5.43 -0.45 16.43
C ILE A 337 3.91 -0.48 16.57
N ARG A 338 3.34 0.33 17.46
CA ARG A 338 1.91 0.28 17.78
C ARG A 338 1.29 1.66 17.92
N LYS A 339 0.11 1.83 17.33
CA LYS A 339 -0.82 2.93 17.60
C LYS A 339 -2.17 2.35 17.96
N LEU A 340 -2.70 2.67 19.14
CA LEU A 340 -4.06 2.29 19.51
C LEU A 340 -5.09 3.23 18.84
N GLU A 341 -6.33 2.78 18.72
CA GLU A 341 -7.44 3.65 18.32
C GLU A 341 -7.53 4.85 19.26
N ARG A 342 -7.80 6.03 18.70
CA ARG A 342 -7.88 7.32 19.42
C ARG A 342 -6.60 7.74 20.15
N SER A 343 -5.51 6.98 20.05
CA SER A 343 -4.22 7.33 20.63
C SER A 343 -3.57 8.51 19.90
N HIS A 344 -3.01 9.42 20.67
CA HIS A 344 -2.16 10.51 20.18
C HIS A 344 -0.67 10.14 20.18
N VAL A 345 -0.32 8.88 20.45
CA VAL A 345 1.07 8.40 20.45
C VAL A 345 1.22 7.15 19.58
N ILE A 346 2.38 7.04 18.94
CA ILE A 346 2.91 5.78 18.42
C ILE A 346 3.98 5.30 19.40
N GLU A 347 3.87 4.05 19.80
CA GLU A 347 4.79 3.38 20.70
C GLU A 347 5.68 2.40 19.93
N VAL A 348 6.96 2.31 20.30
CA VAL A 348 7.90 1.31 19.80
C VAL A 348 8.51 0.57 20.99
N VAL A 349 8.35 -0.75 21.04
CA VAL A 349 8.85 -1.61 22.13
C VAL A 349 9.74 -2.70 21.56
N LYS A 350 10.93 -2.90 22.14
CA LYS A 350 11.77 -4.06 21.78
C LYS A 350 11.19 -5.33 22.42
N MET A 351 10.77 -6.26 21.59
CA MET A 351 10.10 -7.52 21.97
C MET A 351 11.11 -8.65 22.15
N GLU A 352 12.08 -8.72 21.26
CA GLU A 352 13.15 -9.73 21.24
C GLU A 352 14.50 -9.03 21.21
N GLU A 353 15.47 -9.53 21.99
CA GLU A 353 16.78 -8.89 22.14
C GLU A 353 17.76 -9.20 21.00
N SER A 354 17.58 -10.34 20.32
CA SER A 354 18.43 -10.82 19.24
C SER A 354 17.60 -11.42 18.09
N GLY A 355 18.26 -11.65 16.96
CA GLY A 355 17.62 -12.23 15.77
C GLY A 355 16.72 -11.26 15.01
N HIS A 356 15.90 -11.84 14.14
CA HIS A 356 15.06 -11.12 13.17
C HIS A 356 13.59 -11.55 13.22
N GLY A 357 13.21 -12.40 14.19
CA GLY A 357 11.95 -13.13 14.14
C GLY A 357 11.81 -13.89 12.82
N ASP A 358 10.59 -13.91 12.28
CA ASP A 358 10.26 -14.53 10.98
C ASP A 358 10.20 -13.50 9.83
N LEU A 359 10.63 -12.25 10.05
CA LEU A 359 10.51 -11.15 9.08
C LEU A 359 11.41 -11.35 7.84
N LEU A 360 12.49 -12.11 7.98
CA LEU A 360 13.52 -12.27 6.96
C LEU A 360 13.73 -13.75 6.64
N SER A 361 13.41 -14.13 5.40
CA SER A 361 13.67 -15.46 4.88
C SER A 361 15.16 -15.80 4.89
N SER A 362 15.48 -17.09 5.06
CA SER A 362 16.87 -17.57 5.06
C SER A 362 17.56 -17.33 3.72
N SER A 363 16.83 -17.45 2.60
CA SER A 363 17.34 -17.17 1.26
C SER A 363 17.79 -15.71 1.11
N PHE A 364 17.00 -14.77 1.61
CA PHE A 364 17.33 -13.35 1.55
C PHE A 364 18.55 -13.01 2.43
N LYS A 365 18.62 -13.57 3.64
CA LYS A 365 19.76 -13.38 4.56
C LYS A 365 21.06 -13.88 3.92
N SER A 366 21.08 -15.13 3.44
CA SER A 366 22.26 -15.72 2.81
C SER A 366 22.72 -14.96 1.56
N TRP A 367 21.78 -14.47 0.73
CA TRP A 367 22.12 -13.63 -0.42
C TRP A 367 22.81 -12.33 -0.01
N ARG A 368 22.26 -11.64 0.98
CA ARG A 368 22.79 -10.36 1.45
C ARG A 368 24.12 -10.50 2.20
N GLU A 369 24.37 -11.63 2.84
CA GLU A 369 25.66 -11.98 3.45
C GLU A 369 26.75 -12.20 2.38
N SER A 370 26.48 -13.00 1.35
CA SER A 370 27.46 -13.27 0.28
C SER A 370 27.84 -12.02 -0.51
N MET A 371 26.91 -11.06 -0.67
CA MET A 371 27.21 -9.75 -1.26
C MET A 371 28.20 -8.95 -0.40
N ALA A 372 28.12 -9.03 0.92
CA ALA A 372 29.02 -8.30 1.81
C ALA A 372 30.44 -8.87 1.78
N GLU A 373 30.55 -10.20 1.71
CA GLU A 373 31.83 -10.91 1.56
C GLU A 373 32.53 -10.54 0.25
N THR A 374 31.79 -10.52 -0.87
CA THR A 374 32.34 -10.16 -2.20
C THR A 374 32.86 -8.71 -2.25
N VAL A 375 32.20 -7.79 -1.55
CA VAL A 375 32.65 -6.39 -1.45
C VAL A 375 33.93 -6.28 -0.60
N HIS A 376 34.07 -7.08 0.45
CA HIS A 376 35.30 -7.12 1.26
C HIS A 376 36.48 -7.68 0.46
N GLU A 377 36.32 -8.82 -0.22
CA GLU A 377 37.40 -9.44 -1.00
C GLU A 377 37.89 -8.55 -2.16
N SER A 378 36.99 -7.83 -2.82
CA SER A 378 37.35 -6.90 -3.90
C SER A 378 38.06 -5.64 -3.42
N GLN A 379 37.87 -5.23 -2.17
CA GLN A 379 38.62 -4.13 -1.55
C GLN A 379 40.02 -4.57 -1.13
N ASP A 380 40.18 -5.80 -0.65
CA ASP A 380 41.48 -6.36 -0.21
C ASP A 380 42.38 -6.77 -1.40
N ALA A 381 41.80 -7.23 -2.51
CA ALA A 381 42.56 -7.61 -3.72
C ALA A 381 43.04 -6.40 -4.57
N GLY A 382 42.62 -5.19 -4.21
CA GLY A 382 42.95 -3.94 -4.90
C GLY A 382 44.04 -3.09 -4.24
N HIS A 383 44.83 -3.66 -3.32
CA HIS A 383 45.98 -3.02 -2.68
C HIS A 383 47.32 -3.65 -3.09
#